data_AF-A0A931R4G8-F1
#
_entry.id   AF-A0A931R4G8-F1
#
_cell.length_a   1.000
_cell.length_b   1.000
_cell.length_c   1.000
_cell.angle_alpha   90.00
_cell.angle_beta   90.00
_cell.angle_gamma   90.00
#
_symmetry.space_group_name_H-M   'P 1'
#
loop_
_entity.id
_entity.type
_entity.pdbx_description
1 polymer ?
#
loop_
_entity_poly.entity_id
_entity_poly.type
_entity_poly.pdbx_seq_one_letter_code
_entity_poly.pdbx_strand_id
1 'polypeptide(L)'
;MFAVLEDGIACFQQYFDQPSRTNETLFLEAEEWIDSNDDEVFSFNNVCETLRLSPSRLRKGLEQWKERQIAVVSEWRKLHRSTNSVI
;
A
#
# COMPACT_ATOMS: atom_id res chain seq x y z
N MET A 1 9.10 11.09 13.14
CA MET A 1 9.50 9.90 12.36
C MET A 1 8.85 9.92 10.97
N PHE A 2 8.83 11.10 10.33
CA PHE A 2 8.06 11.31 9.11
C PHE A 2 8.62 10.51 7.93
N ALA A 3 9.95 10.48 7.78
CA ALA A 3 10.62 9.74 6.71
C ALA A 3 10.27 8.23 6.71
N VAL A 4 10.13 7.61 7.89
CA VAL A 4 9.75 6.19 7.99
C VAL A 4 8.31 5.99 7.52
N LEU A 5 7.40 6.88 7.93
CA LEU A 5 6.01 6.81 7.50
C LEU A 5 5.86 7.06 5.99
N GLU A 6 6.57 8.05 5.48
CA GLU A 6 6.59 8.41 4.06
C GLU A 6 7.11 7.26 3.21
N ASP A 7 8.26 6.67 3.58
CA ASP A 7 8.87 5.54 2.88
C ASP A 7 7.96 4.30 2.91
N GLY A 8 7.40 3.95 4.07
CA GLY A 8 6.47 2.82 4.20
C GLY A 8 5.21 2.99 3.35
N ILE A 9 4.61 4.19 3.33
CA ILE A 9 3.45 4.48 2.47
C ILE A 9 3.84 4.46 0.99
N ALA A 10 5.01 4.99 0.63
CA ALA A 10 5.50 4.95 -0.74
C ALA A 10 5.67 3.51 -1.24
N CYS A 11 6.31 2.64 -0.45
CA CYS A 11 6.44 1.21 -0.74
C CYS A 11 5.07 0.52 -0.89
N PHE A 12 4.12 0.84 -0.01
CA PHE A 12 2.74 0.33 -0.10
C PHE A 12 2.01 0.78 -1.39
N GLN A 13 2.29 1.98 -1.88
CA GLN A 13 1.59 2.52 -3.05
C GLN A 13 2.25 2.16 -4.38
N GLN A 14 3.58 2.08 -4.40
CA GLN A 14 4.40 1.96 -5.61
C GLN A 14 4.08 0.74 -6.47
N TYR A 15 3.66 -0.38 -5.85
CA TYR A 15 3.28 -1.58 -6.60
C TYR A 15 2.13 -1.34 -7.59
N PHE A 16 1.17 -0.48 -7.23
CA PHE A 16 0.02 -0.19 -8.09
C PHE A 16 0.36 0.73 -9.26
N ASP A 17 1.41 1.56 -9.13
CA ASP A 17 1.88 2.43 -10.19
C ASP A 17 2.80 1.71 -11.18
N GLN A 18 3.70 0.87 -10.66
CA GLN A 18 4.72 0.17 -11.45
C GLN A 18 4.84 -1.30 -11.00
N PRO A 19 3.95 -2.20 -11.42
CA PRO A 19 3.99 -3.60 -10.98
C PRO A 19 5.29 -4.30 -11.42
N SER A 20 6.06 -4.80 -10.45
CA SER A 20 7.25 -5.62 -10.66
C SER A 20 7.43 -6.59 -9.49
N ARG A 21 8.22 -7.65 -9.64
CA ARG A 21 8.48 -8.61 -8.54
C ARG A 21 9.09 -7.92 -7.31
N THR A 22 10.02 -7.00 -7.53
CA THR A 22 10.65 -6.23 -6.45
C THR A 22 9.62 -5.36 -5.73
N ASN A 23 8.75 -4.68 -6.47
CA ASN A 23 7.74 -3.81 -5.87
C ASN A 23 6.63 -4.63 -5.18
N GLU A 24 6.34 -5.85 -5.64
CA GLU A 24 5.41 -6.78 -4.99
C GLU A 24 5.92 -7.18 -3.60
N THR A 25 7.21 -7.53 -3.48
CA THR A 25 7.81 -7.85 -2.17
C THR A 25 7.78 -6.65 -1.23
N LEU A 26 8.22 -5.47 -1.69
CA LEU A 26 8.18 -4.24 -0.88
C LEU A 26 6.75 -3.85 -0.47
N PHE A 27 5.78 -4.07 -1.35
CA PHE A 27 4.37 -3.87 -1.03
C PHE A 27 3.90 -4.79 0.10
N LEU A 28 4.21 -6.09 0.03
CA LEU A 28 3.80 -7.05 1.05
C LEU A 28 4.47 -6.77 2.40
N GLU A 29 5.75 -6.42 2.41
CA GLU A 29 6.46 -6.01 3.62
C GLU A 29 5.87 -4.73 4.23
N ALA A 30 5.57 -3.73 3.39
CA ALA A 30 4.94 -2.50 3.83
C ALA A 30 3.51 -2.74 4.35
N GLU A 31 2.74 -3.61 3.70
CA GLU A 31 1.41 -4.01 4.13
C GLU A 31 1.45 -4.73 5.47
N GLU A 32 2.36 -5.68 5.65
CA GLU A 32 2.56 -6.38 6.94
C GLU A 32 2.94 -5.39 8.05
N TRP A 33 3.85 -4.45 7.78
CA TRP A 33 4.21 -3.41 8.73
C TRP A 33 3.03 -2.48 9.06
N ILE A 34 2.25 -2.08 8.06
CA ILE A 34 1.04 -1.27 8.24
C ILE A 34 0.00 -2.03 9.04
N ASP A 35 -0.10 -3.35 8.91
CA ASP A 35 -1.09 -4.21 9.58
C ASP A 35 -0.63 -4.75 10.95
N SER A 36 0.67 -4.68 11.25
CA SER A 36 1.23 -5.17 12.51
C SER A 36 0.62 -4.44 13.72
N ASN A 37 0.54 -5.13 14.85
CA ASN A 37 0.16 -4.54 16.13
C ASN A 37 1.27 -4.71 17.17
N ASP A 38 2.51 -4.61 16.71
CA ASP A 38 3.69 -4.65 17.57
C ASP A 38 3.97 -3.28 18.22
N ASP A 39 4.75 -3.32 19.29
CA ASP A 39 5.11 -2.15 20.11
C ASP A 39 6.58 -1.75 19.91
N GLU A 40 7.22 -2.20 18.82
CA GLU A 40 8.60 -1.85 18.50
C GLU A 40 8.75 -0.36 18.21
N VAL A 41 9.93 0.22 18.41
CA VAL A 41 10.15 1.68 18.25
C VAL A 41 9.70 2.20 16.88
N PHE A 42 9.91 1.40 15.83
CA PHE A 42 9.51 1.71 14.45
C PHE A 42 8.20 1.05 14.02
N SER A 43 7.39 0.55 14.95
CA SER A 43 6.06 0.02 14.64
C SER A 43 5.21 1.09 13.98
N PHE A 44 4.27 0.69 13.12
CA PHE A 44 3.35 1.63 12.48
C PHE A 44 2.57 2.44 13.52
N ASN A 45 2.17 1.81 14.62
CA ASN A 45 1.48 2.48 15.73
C ASN A 45 2.35 3.57 16.36
N ASN A 46 3.58 3.23 16.76
CA ASN A 46 4.50 4.16 17.41
C ASN A 46 4.92 5.31 16.48
N VAL A 47 5.13 5.03 15.19
CA VAL A 47 5.43 6.06 14.18
C VAL A 47 4.25 7.02 14.01
N CYS A 48 3.02 6.51 13.90
CA CYS A 48 1.82 7.34 13.81
C CYS A 48 1.62 8.21 15.06
N GLU A 49 1.72 7.62 16.24
CA GLU A 49 1.50 8.31 17.52
C GLU A 49 2.54 9.41 17.76
N THR A 50 3.82 9.15 17.44
CA THR A 50 4.90 10.16 17.50
C THR A 50 4.60 11.36 16.59
N LEU A 51 3.92 11.12 15.47
CA LEU A 51 3.49 12.15 14.52
C LEU A 51 2.11 12.74 14.86
N ARG A 52 1.50 12.33 15.98
CA ARG A 52 0.14 12.72 16.41
C ARG A 52 -0.95 12.36 15.40
N LEU A 53 -0.76 11.25 14.70
CA LEU A 53 -1.74 10.65 13.79
C LEU A 53 -2.46 9.50 14.49
N SER A 54 -3.69 9.22 14.07
CA SER A 54 -4.42 8.02 14.51
C SER A 54 -4.02 6.84 13.61
N PRO A 55 -3.39 5.78 14.15
CA PRO A 55 -2.98 4.62 13.36
C PRO A 55 -4.20 3.95 12.68
N SER A 56 -5.29 3.76 13.43
CA SER A 56 -6.51 3.15 12.91
C SER A 56 -7.17 3.96 11.79
N ARG A 57 -7.18 5.29 11.89
CA ARG A 57 -7.69 6.15 10.82
C ARG A 57 -6.83 6.07 9.57
N LEU A 58 -5.50 6.00 9.73
CA LEU A 58 -4.58 5.93 8.60
C LEU A 58 -4.69 4.58 7.88
N ARG A 59 -4.73 3.46 8.62
CA ARG A 59 -4.99 2.12 8.07
C ARG A 59 -6.26 2.07 7.24
N LYS A 60 -7.36 2.58 7.80
CA LYS A 60 -8.64 2.66 7.07
C LYS A 60 -8.52 3.47 5.77
N GLY A 61 -7.75 4.56 5.78
CA GLY A 61 -7.50 5.36 4.58
C GLY A 61 -6.71 4.59 3.51
N LEU A 62 -5.68 3.86 3.94
CA LEU A 62 -4.82 3.05 3.08
C LEU A 62 -5.56 1.83 2.51
N GLU A 63 -6.39 1.16 3.31
CA GLU A 63 -7.27 0.06 2.89
C GLU A 63 -8.24 0.53 1.78
N GLN A 64 -8.97 1.62 2.03
CA GLN A 64 -9.87 2.20 1.04
C GLN A 64 -9.14 2.65 -0.24
N TRP A 65 -7.91 3.14 -0.10
CA TRP A 65 -7.08 3.49 -1.25
C TRP A 65 -6.71 2.23 -2.06
N LYS A 66 -6.26 1.17 -1.39
CA LYS A 66 -5.90 -0.12 -2.01
C LYS A 66 -7.09 -0.72 -2.75
N GLU A 67 -8.28 -0.72 -2.15
CA GLU A 67 -9.52 -1.19 -2.80
C GLU A 67 -9.80 -0.45 -4.11
N ARG A 68 -9.64 0.89 -4.11
CA ARG A 68 -9.81 1.70 -5.32
C ARG A 68 -8.79 1.34 -6.39
N GLN A 69 -7.51 1.14 -6.02
CA GLN A 69 -6.48 0.77 -6.99
C GLN A 69 -6.71 -0.63 -7.56
N ILE A 70 -7.10 -1.59 -6.74
CA ILE A 70 -7.46 -2.94 -7.22
C ILE A 70 -8.61 -2.87 -8.22
N ALA A 71 -9.65 -2.08 -7.93
CA ALA A 71 -10.75 -1.86 -8.86
C ALA A 71 -10.23 -1.30 -10.20
N VAL A 72 -9.43 -0.23 -10.17
CA VAL A 72 -8.82 0.40 -11.35
C VAL A 72 -7.97 -0.60 -12.16
N VAL A 73 -7.04 -1.30 -11.53
CA VAL A 73 -6.16 -2.29 -12.17
C VAL A 73 -6.97 -3.45 -12.76
N SER A 74 -8.01 -3.91 -12.06
CA SER A 74 -8.89 -4.98 -12.55
C SER A 74 -9.67 -4.57 -13.80
N GLU A 75 -10.17 -3.33 -13.86
CA GLU A 75 -10.84 -2.77 -15.03
C GLU A 75 -9.87 -2.62 -16.21
N TRP A 76 -8.66 -2.11 -15.97
CA TRP A 76 -7.62 -2.04 -17.01
C TRP A 76 -7.25 -3.42 -17.58
N ARG A 77 -7.12 -4.44 -16.72
CA ARG A 77 -6.85 -5.81 -17.15
C ARG A 77 -7.99 -6.39 -17.99
N LYS A 78 -9.25 -6.09 -17.67
CA LYS A 78 -10.41 -6.50 -18.47
C LYS A 78 -10.41 -5.84 -19.85
N LEU A 79 -10.19 -4.52 -19.90
CA LEU A 79 -10.14 -3.76 -21.16
C LEU A 79 -9.04 -4.27 -22.09
N HIS A 80 -7.81 -4.43 -21.59
CA HIS A 80 -6.69 -4.91 -22.41
C HIS A 80 -6.81 -6.40 -22.79
N ARG A 81 -7.43 -7.24 -21.95
CA ARG A 81 -7.72 -8.63 -22.31
C ARG A 81 -8.71 -8.73 -23.48
N SER A 82 -9.67 -7.80 -23.58
CA SER A 82 -10.62 -7.74 -24.71
C SER A 82 -9.97 -7.29 -26.01
N THR A 83 -8.92 -6.45 -25.96
CA THR A 83 -8.23 -5.95 -27.16
C THR A 83 -7.22 -6.95 -27.73
N ASN A 84 -6.66 -7.84 -26.90
CA ASN A 84 -5.71 -8.89 -27.33
C ASN A 84 -6.36 -10.18 -27.87
N SER A 85 -7.68 -10.21 -28.08
CA SER A 85 -8.40 -11.37 -28.64
C SER A 85 -8.61 -11.30 -30.16
N VAL A 86 -8.11 -10.26 -30.85
CA VAL A 86 -8.37 -10.01 -32.29
C VAL A 86 -7.10 -9.70 -33.09
N ILE A 87 -5.93 -10.18 -32.66
CA ILE A 87 -4.71 -10.19 -33.50
C ILE A 87 -4.14 -11.60 -33.53
#